data_AF-F6HID8-F1
#
_entry.id   AF-F6HID8-F1
#
_cell.length_a   1.000
_cell.length_b   1.000
_cell.length_c   1.000
_cell.angle_alpha   90.00
_cell.angle_beta   90.00
_cell.angle_gamma   90.00
#
_symmetry.space_group_name_H-M   'P 1'
#
loop_
_entity.id
_entity.type
_entity.pdbx_description
1 polymer ?
#
loop_
_entity_poly.entity_id
_entity_poly.type
_entity_poly.pdbx_seq_one_letter_code
_entity_poly.pdbx_strand_id
1 'polypeptide(L)' 'MINVQNKNSSHFDWIPSNVKSSLYDTPPGGLSMAPIFIGNSTSIQEMFKRVSEQFTATFRRNAFLH' A
#
# COMPACT_ATOMS: atom_id res chain seq x y z
N MET A 1 -12.67 -7.39 -12.43
CA MET A 1 -11.42 -6.61 -12.32
C MET A 1 -10.99 -5.91 -13.61
N ILE A 2 -11.12 -6.53 -14.79
CA ILE A 2 -10.64 -5.95 -16.07
C ILE A 2 -11.22 -4.56 -16.37
N ASN A 3 -12.52 -4.33 -16.17
CA ASN A 3 -13.14 -3.02 -16.40
C ASN A 3 -12.62 -1.92 -15.46
N VAL A 4 -12.24 -2.28 -14.23
CA VAL A 4 -11.66 -1.34 -13.26
C VAL A 4 -10.23 -0.98 -13.66
N GLN A 5 -9.46 -1.96 -14.15
CA GLN A 5 -8.12 -1.72 -14.71
C GLN A 5 -8.19 -0.82 -15.94
N ASN A 6 -9.11 -1.09 -16.86
CA ASN A 6 -9.28 -0.26 -18.07
C ASN A 6 -9.69 1.19 -17.76
N LYS A 7 -10.57 1.39 -16.77
CA LYS A 7 -10.98 2.74 -16.34
C LYS A 7 -9.87 3.53 -15.65
N ASN A 8 -8.93 2.86 -14.99
CA ASN A 8 -7.85 3.49 -14.22
C ASN A 8 -6.47 3.10 -14.76
N SER A 9 -6.37 2.85 -16.08
CA SER A 9 -5.19 2.25 -16.71
C SER A 9 -3.90 3.01 -16.45
N SER A 10 -3.97 4.33 -16.27
CA SER A 10 -2.83 5.18 -15.92
C SER A 10 -2.19 4.87 -14.56
N HIS A 11 -2.90 4.22 -13.64
CA HIS A 11 -2.41 3.87 -12.31
C HIS A 11 -1.82 2.47 -12.23
N PHE A 12 -1.88 1.69 -13.32
CA PHE A 12 -1.36 0.33 -13.37
C PHE A 12 -0.08 0.28 -14.20
N ASP A 13 0.89 -0.48 -13.71
CA ASP A 13 2.18 -0.65 -14.38
C ASP A 13 2.06 -1.43 -15.69
N TRP A 14 3.11 -1.35 -16.49
CA TRP A 14 3.27 -2.10 -17.74
C TRP A 14 3.25 -3.63 -17.56
N ILE A 15 3.38 -4.13 -16.32
CA ILE A 15 3.40 -5.55 -16.00
C ILE A 15 1.98 -6.13 -16.20
N PRO A 16 1.80 -7.08 -17.14
CA PRO A 16 0.49 -7.66 -17.41
C PRO A 16 -0.01 -8.51 -16.23
N SER A 17 -1.32 -8.50 -15.99
CA SER A 17 -1.97 -9.31 -14.95
C SER A 17 -1.41 -9.11 -13.52
N ASN A 18 -0.98 -7.90 -13.20
CA ASN A 18 -0.45 -7.50 -11.88
C ASN A 18 -1.50 -7.43 -10.75
N VAL A 19 -2.79 -7.60 -11.06
CA VAL A 19 -3.87 -7.71 -10.07
C VAL A 19 -4.41 -9.13 -10.03
N LYS A 20 -4.45 -9.71 -8.83
CA LYS A 20 -5.05 -11.01 -8.56
C LYS A 20 -6.13 -10.87 -7.49
N SER A 21 -7.13 -11.74 -7.56
CA SER A 21 -8.22 -11.78 -6.59
C SER A 21 -8.47 -13.23 -6.21
N SER A 22 -8.55 -13.49 -4.92
CA SER A 22 -8.94 -14.77 -4.34
C SER A 22 -10.18 -14.57 -3.47
N LEU A 23 -10.97 -15.63 -3.35
CA LEU A 23 -12.17 -15.66 -2.53
C LEU A 23 -11.99 -16.72 -1.46
N TYR A 24 -12.55 -16.46 -0.30
CA TYR A 24 -12.61 -17.39 0.81
C TYR A 24 -14.05 -17.43 1.32
N ASP A 25 -14.62 -18.64 1.42
CA ASP A 25 -16.06 -18.82 1.61
C ASP A 25 -16.55 -18.49 3.02
N THR A 26 -15.67 -18.60 4.03
CA THR A 26 -16.04 -18.35 5.42
C THR A 26 -15.57 -16.96 5.84
N PRO A 27 -16.47 -15.98 6.03
CA PRO A 27 -16.06 -14.65 6.48
C PRO A 27 -15.57 -14.69 7.94
N PRO A 28 -14.68 -13.76 8.33
CA PRO A 28 -14.25 -13.65 9.72
C PRO A 28 -15.42 -13.29 10.64
N GLY A 29 -15.34 -13.76 11.90
CA GLY A 29 -16.46 -13.89 12.83
C GLY A 29 -17.46 -12.73 12.86
N GLY A 30 -18.75 -13.05 12.69
CA GLY A 30 -19.86 -12.11 12.80
C GLY A 30 -20.07 -11.18 11.60
N LEU A 31 -19.17 -11.19 10.61
CA LEU A 31 -19.30 -10.37 9.40
C LEU A 31 -19.88 -11.18 8.24
N SER A 32 -20.63 -10.50 7.35
CA SER A 32 -21.15 -11.10 6.13
C SER A 32 -20.13 -11.14 4.98
N MET A 33 -19.10 -10.27 5.02
CA MET A 33 -18.02 -10.18 4.03
C MET A 33 -16.83 -9.43 4.61
N ALA A 34 -15.61 -9.78 4.21
CA ALA A 34 -14.39 -9.04 4.56
C ALA A 34 -13.40 -8.99 3.38
N PRO A 35 -13.39 -7.90 2.58
CA PRO A 35 -12.40 -7.74 1.52
C PRO A 35 -11.04 -7.34 2.09
N ILE A 36 -9.98 -7.94 1.57
CA ILE A 36 -8.58 -7.59 1.90
C ILE A 36 -7.91 -7.10 0.62
N PHE A 37 -7.22 -5.96 0.70
CA PHE A 37 -6.42 -5.42 -0.39
C PHE A 37 -4.95 -5.39 0.00
N ILE A 38 -4.11 -6.04 -0.80
CA ILE A 38 -2.67 -6.03 -0.67
C ILE A 38 -2.12 -5.39 -1.95
N GLY A 39 -1.56 -4.19 -1.82
CA GLY A 39 -1.02 -3.43 -2.93
C GLY A 39 0.47 -3.19 -2.77
N ASN A 40 1.23 -3.46 -3.84
CA ASN A 40 2.60 -2.97 -3.97
C ASN A 40 2.57 -1.72 -4.86
N SER A 41 2.74 -0.54 -4.27
CA SER A 41 2.62 0.75 -4.96
C SER A 41 3.80 1.63 -4.63
N THR A 42 4.28 2.37 -5.63
CA THR A 42 5.35 3.39 -5.47
C THR A 42 4.95 4.50 -4.51
N SER A 43 3.66 4.67 -4.20
CA SER A 43 3.19 5.62 -3.18
C SER A 43 3.71 5.32 -1.77
N ILE A 44 4.19 4.09 -1.50
CA ILE A 44 4.81 3.75 -0.20
C ILE A 44 6.02 4.63 0.12
N GLN A 45 6.68 5.21 -0.88
CA GLN A 45 7.79 6.13 -0.70
C GLN A 45 7.43 7.35 0.15
N GLU A 46 6.18 7.83 0.11
CA GLU A 46 5.75 9.00 0.87
C GLU A 46 5.75 8.73 2.37
N MET A 47 5.41 7.51 2.77
CA MET A 47 5.55 7.06 4.16
C MET A 47 7.03 7.11 4.59
N PHE A 48 7.93 6.60 3.75
CA PHE A 48 9.37 6.62 4.03
C PHE A 48 9.94 8.04 4.07
N LYS A 49 9.52 8.93 3.18
CA LYS A 49 9.90 10.36 3.19
C LYS A 49 9.50 11.00 4.52
N ARG A 50 8.27 10.79 5.00
CA ARG A 50 7.81 11.32 6.30
C ARG A 50 8.68 10.86 7.47
N VAL A 51 9.04 9.57 7.51
CA VAL A 51 9.93 9.04 8.55
C VAL A 51 11.33 9.64 8.44
N SER A 52 11.86 9.74 7.21
CA SER A 52 13.19 10.32 6.93
C SER A 52 13.28 11.79 7.32
N GLU A 53 12.24 12.59 7.07
CA GLU A 53 12.16 13.99 7.47
C GLU A 53 12.22 14.16 8.99
N GLN A 54 11.44 13.36 9.73
CA GLN A 54 11.46 13.36 11.19
C GLN A 54 12.81 12.90 11.74
N PHE A 55 13.36 11.81 11.19
CA PHE A 55 14.69 11.32 11.55
C PHE A 55 15.76 12.40 11.33
N THR A 56 15.75 13.03 10.16
CA THR A 56 16.70 14.10 9.81
C THR A 56 16.59 15.29 10.77
N ALA A 57 15.37 15.69 11.15
CA ALA A 57 15.15 16.79 12.07
C ALA A 57 15.67 16.51 13.50
N THR A 58 15.55 15.26 13.97
CA THR A 58 16.07 14.82 15.27
C THR A 58 17.58 14.64 15.23
N PHE A 59 18.08 13.98 14.19
CA PHE A 59 19.50 13.70 14.00
C PHE A 59 20.32 14.99 13.86
N ARG A 60 19.84 15.99 13.11
CA ARG A 60 20.49 17.31 12.99
C ARG A 60 20.64 18.03 14.33
N ARG A 61 19.84 17.69 15.34
CA ARG A 61 19.91 18.27 16.69
C ARG A 61 20.76 17.43 17.65
N ASN A 62 21.36 16.33 17.18
CA ASN A 62 22.03 15.32 18.00
C ASN A 62 21.17 14.82 19.16
N ALA A 63 19.84 14.87 19.04
CA ALA A 63 18.94 14.51 20.13
C ALA A 63 18.97 12.98 20.32
N PHE A 64 19.11 12.53 21.57
CA PHE A 64 19.16 11.13 21.97
C PHE A 64 20.38 10.32 21.43
N LEU A 65 21.40 11.00 20.91
CA LEU A 65 22.71 10.40 20.60
C LEU A 65 23.59 10.45 21.85
N HIS A 66 23.80 9.29 22.49
CA HIS A 66 24.66 9.11 23.67
C HIS A 66 25.78 8.10 23.36
#